data_AF-A0A1V4SMZ6-F1
#
_entry.id   AF-A0A1V4SMZ6-F1
#
_cell.length_a   1.000
_cell.length_b   1.000
_cell.length_c   1.000
_cell.angle_alpha   90.00
_cell.angle_beta   90.00
_cell.angle_gamma   90.00
#
_symmetry.space_group_name_H-M   'P 1'
#
loop_
_entity.id
_entity.type
_entity.pdbx_description
1 polymer ?
#
loop_
_entity_poly.entity_id
_entity_poly.type
_entity_poly.pdbx_seq_one_letter_code
_entity_poly.pdbx_strand_id
1 'polypeptide(L)' 'MNNKAVLKTISDLSYAGEFCHGRFVKDGIVLKPSPKSEFKIWCPVKEVKCIILPDGRVVEGDSIKDIFSIFDEMVERYG' A
#
# COMPACT_ATOMS: atom_id res chain seq x y z
N MET A 1 10.71 -3.11 10.35
CA MET A 1 10.11 -1.85 9.86
C MET A 1 9.75 -2.01 8.38
N ASN A 2 9.15 -3.15 7.99
CA ASN A 2 9.36 -3.75 6.66
C ASN A 2 8.18 -3.62 5.69
N ASN A 3 7.08 -2.98 6.10
CA ASN A 3 5.81 -3.01 5.35
C ASN A 3 5.46 -1.63 4.75
N LYS A 4 6.47 -0.77 4.56
CA LYS A 4 6.28 0.59 4.03
C LYS A 4 6.24 0.56 2.51
N ALA A 5 5.18 1.10 1.91
CA ALA A 5 5.11 1.39 0.49
C ALA A 5 4.93 2.88 0.24
N VAL A 6 5.09 3.25 -1.02
CA VAL A 6 4.55 4.50 -1.56
C VAL A 6 3.32 4.16 -2.41
N LEU A 7 2.17 4.71 -2.07
CA LEU A 7 0.99 4.69 -2.92
C LEU A 7 0.97 5.97 -3.75
N LYS A 8 0.87 5.83 -5.06
CA LYS A 8 0.70 6.95 -5.99
C LYS A 8 -0.72 6.94 -6.54
N THR A 9 -1.38 8.09 -6.51
CA THR A 9 -2.74 8.24 -7.05
C THR A 9 -2.72 8.65 -8.52
N ILE A 10 -3.86 8.48 -9.20
CA ILE A 10 -4.07 8.98 -10.57
C ILE A 10 -4.00 10.51 -10.63
N SER A 11 -4.32 11.19 -9.54
CA SER A 11 -4.19 12.65 -9.36
C SER A 11 -2.76 13.10 -8.99
N ASP A 12 -1.76 12.22 -9.16
CA ASP A 12 -0.34 12.44 -8.88
C ASP A 12 0.03 12.81 -7.43
N LEU A 13 -0.84 12.50 -6.47
CA LEU A 13 -0.48 12.54 -5.04
C LEU A 13 0.26 11.27 -4.65
N SER A 14 1.23 11.39 -3.73
CA SER A 14 2.01 10.26 -3.24
C SER A 14 1.97 10.18 -1.72
N TYR A 15 1.66 8.99 -1.20
CA TYR A 15 1.56 8.73 0.23
C TYR A 15 2.50 7.59 0.61
N ALA A 16 3.45 7.88 1.50
CA ALA A 16 4.32 6.85 2.08
C ALA A 16 3.72 6.36 3.40
N GLY A 17 3.66 5.05 3.61
CA GLY A 17 3.14 4.48 4.85
C GLY A 17 3.05 2.97 4.86
N GLU A 18 2.61 2.44 6.00
CA GLU A 18 2.40 1.02 6.25
C GLU A 18 0.94 0.64 5.96
N PHE A 19 0.72 -0.46 5.26
CA PHE A 19 -0.63 -0.99 5.06
C PHE A 19 -1.24 -1.40 6.40
N CYS A 20 -2.45 -0.90 6.69
CA CYS A 20 -3.09 -1.14 7.98
C CYS A 20 -3.89 -2.45 8.07
N HIS A 21 -4.34 -3.01 6.94
CA HIS A 21 -5.50 -3.92 6.98
C HIS A 21 -5.38 -5.28 6.30
N GLY A 22 -4.30 -5.66 5.62
CA GLY A 22 -4.20 -6.99 4.96
C GLY A 22 -5.27 -7.29 3.89
N ARG A 23 -6.25 -6.39 3.71
CA ARG A 23 -7.36 -6.45 2.76
C ARG A 23 -7.90 -5.04 2.52
N PHE A 24 -8.67 -4.87 1.45
CA PHE A 24 -9.35 -3.61 1.18
C PHE A 24 -10.46 -3.34 2.19
N VAL A 25 -10.57 -2.09 2.61
CA VAL A 25 -11.66 -1.58 3.44
C VAL A 25 -12.56 -0.72 2.56
N LYS A 26 -13.79 -1.19 2.30
CA LYS A 26 -14.75 -0.52 1.40
C LYS A 26 -14.14 -0.19 0.03
N ASP A 27 -13.47 -1.17 -0.58
CA ASP A 27 -12.78 -1.02 -1.87
C ASP A 27 -11.69 0.07 -1.86
N GLY A 28 -11.02 0.22 -0.72
CA GLY A 28 -9.92 1.16 -0.54
C GLY A 28 -8.77 0.60 0.28
N ILE A 29 -7.61 1.16 0.04
CA ILE A 29 -6.37 0.89 0.75
C ILE A 29 -6.27 1.84 1.93
N VAL A 30 -5.78 1.33 3.07
CA VAL A 30 -5.52 2.17 4.23
C VAL A 30 -4.05 2.13 4.58
N LEU A 31 -3.44 3.32 4.65
CA LEU A 31 -2.04 3.52 4.99
C LEU A 31 -1.90 4.26 6.32
N LYS A 32 -0.89 3.87 7.10
CA LYS A 32 -0.42 4.57 8.28
C LYS A 32 0.95 5.19 7.97
N PRO A 33 1.09 6.52 7.91
CA PRO A 33 2.37 7.13 7.54
C PRO A 33 3.49 6.88 8.57
N SER A 34 3.14 6.64 9.83
CA SER A 34 4.10 6.17 10.83
C SER A 34 3.45 5.31 11.93
N PRO A 35 4.22 4.46 12.63
CA PRO A 35 3.68 3.64 13.72
C PRO A 35 3.00 4.44 14.84
N LYS A 36 3.49 5.67 15.10
CA LYS A 36 2.96 6.59 16.13
C LYS A 36 1.89 7.56 15.61
N SER A 37 1.55 7.49 14.33
CA SER A 37 0.53 8.35 13.73
C SER A 37 -0.86 7.97 14.22
N GLU A 38 -1.61 8.92 14.78
CA GLU A 38 -3.03 8.69 15.09
C GLU A 38 -3.93 8.80 13.84
N PHE A 39 -3.41 9.36 12.75
CA PHE A 39 -4.14 9.46 11.49
C PHE A 39 -3.83 8.29 10.56
N LYS A 40 -4.84 7.93 9.75
CA LYS A 40 -4.79 6.93 8.69
C LYS A 40 -5.27 7.58 7.39
N ILE A 41 -4.67 7.18 6.28
CA ILE A 41 -5.04 7.64 4.94
C ILE A 41 -5.83 6.52 4.30
N TRP A 42 -7.07 6.78 3.92
CA TRP A 42 -7.87 5.87 3.10
C TRP A 42 -7.84 6.36 1.66
N CYS A 43 -7.45 5.50 0.74
CA CYS A 43 -7.41 5.77 -0.70
C CYS A 43 -8.26 4.73 -1.43
N PRO A 44 -9.30 5.13 -2.17
CA PRO A 44 -10.11 4.18 -2.93
C PRO A 44 -9.28 3.54 -4.04
N VAL A 45 -9.44 2.23 -4.28
CA VAL A 45 -8.62 1.46 -5.23
C VAL A 45 -8.65 2.08 -6.64
N LYS A 46 -9.80 2.60 -7.07
CA LYS A 46 -9.95 3.28 -8.37
C LYS A 46 -9.08 4.54 -8.54
N GLU A 47 -8.64 5.15 -7.45
CA GLU A 47 -7.74 6.32 -7.48
C GLU A 47 -6.28 5.92 -7.42
N VAL A 48 -5.97 4.64 -7.19
CA VAL A 48 -4.60 4.14 -7.10
C VAL A 48 -4.06 3.95 -8.51
N LYS A 49 -2.98 4.68 -8.82
CA LYS A 49 -2.23 4.52 -10.06
C LYS A 49 -1.26 3.36 -9.96
N CYS A 50 -0.45 3.37 -8.91
CA CYS A 50 0.49 2.30 -8.61
C CYS A 50 0.92 2.32 -7.14
N ILE A 51 1.54 1.23 -6.71
CA ILE A 51 2.12 1.04 -5.38
C ILE A 51 3.57 0.62 -5.56
N ILE A 52 4.48 1.36 -4.95
CA ILE A 52 5.91 1.09 -4.97
C ILE A 52 6.27 0.40 -3.66
N LEU A 53 6.71 -0.85 -3.77
CA LEU A 53 7.08 -1.72 -2.66
C LEU A 53 8.47 -1.35 -2.09
N PRO A 54 8.81 -1.80 -0.87
CA PRO A 54 10.10 -1.49 -0.25
C PRO A 54 11.32 -1.94 -1.08
N ASP A 55 11.17 -2.98 -1.90
CA ASP A 55 12.22 -3.50 -2.79
C ASP A 55 12.25 -2.80 -4.16
N GLY A 56 11.45 -1.75 -4.34
CA GLY A 56 11.37 -0.97 -5.57
C GLY A 56 10.45 -1.56 -6.64
N ARG A 57 9.84 -2.74 -6.42
CA ARG A 57 8.82 -3.27 -7.35
C ARG A 57 7.62 -2.34 -7.40
N VAL A 58 7.05 -2.22 -8.59
CA VAL A 58 5.86 -1.42 -8.86
C VAL A 58 4.69 -2.37 -9.11
N VAL A 59 3.59 -2.17 -8.38
CA VAL A 59 2.33 -2.89 -8.55
C VAL A 59 1.30 -1.92 -9.11
N GLU A 60 0.69 -2.26 -10.24
CA GLU A 60 -0.25 -1.40 -10.96
C GLU A 60 -1.37 -2.19 -11.63
N GLY A 61 -2.42 -1.51 -12.08
CA GLY A 61 -3.55 -2.12 -12.77
C GLY A 61 -4.28 -3.16 -11.90
N ASP A 62 -4.64 -4.29 -12.52
CA ASP A 62 -5.36 -5.37 -11.83
C ASP A 62 -4.56 -6.02 -10.70
N SER A 63 -3.22 -6.02 -10.78
CA SER A 63 -2.35 -6.59 -9.74
C SER A 63 -2.45 -5.84 -8.40
N ILE A 64 -3.00 -4.62 -8.39
CA ILE A 64 -3.30 -3.91 -7.13
C ILE A 64 -4.24 -4.74 -6.25
N LYS A 65 -5.16 -5.51 -6.84
CA LYS A 65 -6.12 -6.34 -6.07
C LYS A 65 -5.44 -7.41 -5.22
N ASP A 66 -4.25 -7.83 -5.62
CA ASP A 66 -3.45 -8.87 -4.96
C ASP A 66 -2.34 -8.29 -4.07
N ILE A 67 -2.32 -6.96 -3.86
CA ILE A 67 -1.22 -6.26 -3.18
C ILE A 67 -0.89 -6.83 -1.79
N PHE A 68 -1.89 -7.29 -1.04
CA PHE A 68 -1.68 -7.82 0.30
C PHE A 68 -0.98 -9.18 0.28
N SER A 69 -1.34 -10.07 -0.66
CA SER A 69 -0.66 -11.34 -0.88
C SER A 69 0.80 -11.12 -1.31
N ILE A 70 1.04 -10.13 -2.19
CA ILE A 70 2.40 -9.74 -2.61
C ILE A 70 3.21 -9.22 -1.42
N PHE A 71 2.58 -8.47 -0.51
CA PHE A 71 3.22 -8.01 0.71
C PHE A 71 3.55 -9.14 1.68
N ASP A 72 2.64 -10.09 1.87
CA ASP A 72 2.87 -11.24 2.74
C ASP A 72 4.05 -12.08 2.22
N GLU A 73 4.14 -12.32 0.91
CA GLU A 73 5.30 -12.96 0.27
C GLU A 73 6.61 -12.20 0.56
N MET A 74 6.58 -10.86 0.50
CA MET A 74 7.75 -10.04 0.81
C MET A 74 8.20 -10.15 2.27
N VAL A 75 7.24 -10.15 3.20
CA VAL A 75 7.52 -10.30 4.62
C VAL A 75 8.09 -11.69 4.90
N GLU A 76 7.60 -12.75 4.27
CA GLU A 76 8.18 -14.09 4.41
C GLU A 76 9.60 -14.18 3.83
N ARG A 77 9.86 -13.50 2.71
CA ARG A 77 11.13 -13.59 2.00
C ARG A 77 12.25 -12.74 2.61
N TYR A 78 11.91 -11.64 3.26
CA TYR A 78 12.88 -10.64 3.75
C TYR A 78 12.67 -10.21 5.21
N GLY A 79 11.71 -10.81 5.92
CA GLY A 79 11.34 -10.51 7.30
C GLY A 79 12.16 -11.24 8.36
#